data_AF-A0A822FQF5-F1
#
_entry.id   AF-A0A822FQF5-F1
#
_cell.length_a   1.000
_cell.length_b   1.000
_cell.length_c   1.000
_cell.angle_alpha   90.00
_cell.angle_beta   90.00
_cell.angle_gamma   90.00
#
_symmetry.space_group_name_H-M   'P 1'
#
loop_
_entity.id
_entity.type
_entity.pdbx_description
1 polymer ?
#
loop_
_entity_poly.entity_id
_entity_poly.type
_entity_poly.pdbx_seq_one_letter_code
_entity_poly.pdbx_strand_id
1 'polypeptide(L)'
;MITSGSLGQEIVSSIHKLRQVISIYVYCVDKQRHKLWANKFPKVKAIITQVDELISCIKVDHNILKIVEEPLAINIFTTGTSTGGANGQFIFSQV
;
A
#
# COMPACT_ATOMS: atom_id res chain seq x y z
N MET A 1 5.47 3.49 8.17
CA MET A 1 6.69 4.04 8.81
C MET A 1 6.55 5.54 8.97
N ILE A 2 7.00 6.10 10.09
CA ILE A 2 7.04 7.56 10.32
C ILE A 2 8.52 7.98 10.38
N THR A 3 8.88 9.09 9.77
CA THR A 3 10.25 9.63 9.81
C THR A 3 10.25 11.16 9.86
N SER A 4 11.36 11.77 10.28
CA SER A 4 11.53 13.22 10.20
C SER A 4 11.88 13.65 8.78
N GLY A 5 11.76 14.94 8.49
CA GLY A 5 12.09 15.49 7.18
C GLY A 5 13.55 15.26 6.76
N SER A 6 14.49 15.56 7.66
CA SER A 6 15.94 15.39 7.41
C SER A 6 16.35 13.94 7.31
N LEU A 7 16.02 13.13 8.32
CA LEU A 7 16.35 11.71 8.32
C LEU A 7 15.67 10.99 7.14
N GLY A 8 14.41 11.33 6.88
CA GLY A 8 13.65 10.79 5.75
C GLY A 8 14.33 11.06 4.41
N GLN A 9 14.88 12.25 4.20
CA GLN A 9 15.59 12.59 2.97
C GLN A 9 16.80 11.66 2.73
N GLU A 10 17.48 11.23 3.80
CA GLU A 10 18.62 10.31 3.71
C GLU A 10 18.16 8.87 3.52
N ILE A 11 17.25 8.37 4.37
CA ILE A 11 16.94 6.94 4.45
C ILE A 11 15.90 6.47 3.43
N VAL A 12 14.97 7.34 3.00
CA VAL A 12 13.84 6.94 2.14
C VAL A 12 14.32 6.34 0.82
N SER A 13 15.43 6.83 0.28
CA SER A 13 16.10 6.29 -0.91
C SER A 13 16.45 4.80 -0.81
N SER A 14 16.78 4.33 0.40
CA SER A 14 17.16 2.95 0.67
C SER A 14 15.96 2.09 1.03
N ILE A 15 15.04 2.62 1.84
CA ILE A 15 13.91 1.85 2.36
C ILE A 15 12.71 1.77 1.42
N HIS A 16 12.57 2.67 0.43
CA HIS A 16 11.39 2.66 -0.46
C HIS A 16 11.31 1.36 -1.28
N LYS A 17 12.43 0.66 -1.46
CA LYS A 17 12.50 -0.62 -2.18
C LYS A 17 12.03 -1.81 -1.34
N LEU A 18 12.00 -1.67 0.00
CA LEU A 18 11.62 -2.76 0.89
C LEU A 18 10.13 -3.06 0.77
N ARG A 19 9.80 -4.33 0.48
CA ARG A 19 8.40 -4.79 0.36
C ARG A 19 7.61 -4.60 1.67
N GLN A 20 8.29 -4.74 2.81
CA GLN A 20 7.67 -4.58 4.14
C GLN A 20 7.26 -3.14 4.43
N VAL A 21 7.85 -2.16 3.74
CA VAL A 21 7.46 -0.75 3.87
C VAL A 21 6.38 -0.45 2.84
N ILE A 22 5.14 -0.36 3.33
CA ILE A 22 3.95 -0.07 2.51
C ILE A 22 3.66 1.43 2.37
N SER A 23 3.81 2.17 3.46
CA SER A 23 3.53 3.61 3.55
C SER A 23 4.56 4.30 4.42
N ILE A 24 4.99 5.49 3.99
CA ILE A 24 5.93 6.38 4.69
C ILE A 24 5.23 7.71 4.92
N TYR A 25 5.23 8.18 6.17
CA TYR A 25 4.76 9.50 6.56
C TYR A 25 5.94 10.33 7.04
N VAL A 26 6.09 11.53 6.50
CA VAL A 26 7.15 12.46 6.88
C VAL A 26 6.55 13.47 7.85
N TYR A 27 6.97 13.42 9.12
CA TYR A 27 6.53 14.37 10.14
C TYR A 27 7.62 15.43 10.36
N CYS A 28 7.35 16.68 9.98
CA CYS A 28 8.34 17.75 10.05
C CYS A 28 7.68 19.15 10.07
N VAL A 29 8.38 20.13 10.61
CA VAL A 29 7.94 21.54 10.62
C VAL A 29 7.99 22.16 9.22
N ASP A 30 9.04 21.90 8.45
CA ASP A 30 9.25 22.51 7.12
C ASP A 30 8.78 21.60 5.97
N LYS A 31 7.47 21.63 5.72
CA LYS A 31 6.83 20.83 4.67
C LYS A 31 7.35 21.16 3.27
N GLN A 32 7.64 22.43 2.98
CA GLN A 32 7.99 22.87 1.62
C GLN A 32 9.37 22.37 1.21
N ARG A 33 10.35 22.46 2.11
CA ARG A 33 11.70 21.95 1.87
C ARG A 33 11.70 20.47 1.50
N HIS A 34 10.87 19.67 2.18
CA HIS A 34 10.88 18.23 2.02
C HIS A 34 9.93 17.73 0.91
N LYS A 35 9.02 18.57 0.41
CA LYS A 35 8.10 18.22 -0.69
C LYS A 35 8.82 17.81 -1.96
N LEU A 36 9.91 18.49 -2.31
CA LEU A 36 10.67 18.26 -3.54
C LEU A 36 11.24 16.84 -3.64
N TRP A 37 11.80 16.31 -2.55
CA TRP A 37 12.35 14.96 -2.54
C TRP A 37 11.26 13.91 -2.30
N ALA A 38 10.30 14.19 -1.41
CA ALA A 38 9.24 13.27 -1.04
C ALA A 38 8.38 12.86 -2.25
N ASN A 39 8.06 13.81 -3.13
CA ASN A 39 7.27 13.54 -4.34
C ASN A 39 7.93 12.54 -5.31
N LYS A 40 9.23 12.27 -5.17
CA LYS A 40 9.94 11.27 -5.99
C LYS A 40 9.65 9.83 -5.56
N PHE A 41 9.05 9.63 -4.39
CA PHE A 41 8.87 8.32 -3.79
C PHE A 41 7.37 8.01 -3.62
N PRO A 42 6.79 7.09 -4.42
CA PRO A 42 5.36 6.77 -4.37
C PRO A 42 4.86 6.26 -3.01
N LYS A 43 5.75 5.70 -2.20
CA LYS A 43 5.44 5.22 -0.84
C LYS A 43 5.34 6.33 0.18
N VAL A 44 5.79 7.54 -0.13
CA VAL A 44 5.60 8.70 0.74
C VAL A 44 4.17 9.20 0.54
N LYS A 45 3.32 8.91 1.53
CA LYS A 45 1.88 9.21 1.46
C LYS A 45 1.58 10.66 1.80
N ALA A 46 2.27 11.20 2.80
CA ALA A 46 2.04 12.55 3.26
C ALA A 46 3.26 13.14 3.96
N ILE A 47 3.34 14.47 3.89
CA ILE A 47 4.25 15.30 4.68
C ILE A 47 3.38 16.14 5.60
N ILE A 48 3.55 15.97 6.89
CA ILE A 48 2.60 16.39 7.92
C ILE A 48 3.35 17.22 8.97
N THR A 49 2.74 18.32 9.38
CA THR A 49 3.29 19.24 10.39
C THR A 49 2.62 19.05 11.75
N GLN A 50 1.35 18.63 11.76
CA GLN A 50 0.55 18.48 12.98
C GLN A 50 0.38 17.02 13.38
N VAL A 51 0.49 16.75 14.68
CA VAL A 51 0.40 15.38 15.22
C VAL A 51 -1.01 14.81 15.01
N ASP A 52 -2.05 15.61 15.15
CA ASP A 52 -3.43 15.16 14.97
C ASP A 52 -3.71 14.73 13.53
N GLU A 53 -3.18 15.47 12.56
CA GLU A 53 -3.25 15.11 11.13
C GLU A 53 -2.52 13.79 10.88
N LEU A 54 -1.35 13.59 11.50
CA LEU A 54 -0.57 12.35 11.38
C LEU A 54 -1.35 11.15 11.91
N ILE A 55 -1.92 11.27 13.10
CA ILE A 55 -2.72 10.20 13.70
C ILE A 55 -3.95 9.90 12.84
N SER A 56 -4.62 10.94 12.32
CA SER A 56 -5.77 10.78 11.44
C SER A 56 -5.42 10.03 10.16
N CYS A 57 -4.35 10.43 9.46
CA CYS A 57 -3.87 9.77 8.25
C CYS A 57 -3.53 8.29 8.49
N ILE A 58 -2.83 7.98 9.58
CA ILE A 58 -2.45 6.61 9.91
C ILE A 58 -3.68 5.76 10.23
N LYS A 59 -4.66 6.30 10.98
CA LYS A 59 -5.90 5.59 11.30
C LYS A 59 -6.69 5.25 10.04
N VAL A 60 -6.82 6.19 9.12
CA VAL A 60 -7.51 5.99 7.83
C VAL A 60 -6.81 4.89 7.04
N ASP A 61 -5.50 5.00 6.83
CA ASP A 61 -4.74 4.02 6.05
C ASP A 61 -4.74 2.63 6.70
N HIS A 62 -4.66 2.54 8.02
CA HIS A 62 -4.73 1.27 8.74
C HIS A 62 -6.11 0.59 8.60
N ASN A 63 -7.20 1.36 8.60
CA ASN A 63 -8.53 0.81 8.36
C ASN A 63 -8.69 0.30 6.91
N ILE A 64 -8.12 1.01 5.92
CA ILE A 64 -8.10 0.55 4.53
C ILE A 64 -7.29 -0.74 4.40
N LEU A 65 -6.12 -0.82 5.04
CA LEU A 65 -5.28 -2.00 4.99
C LEU A 65 -5.96 -3.22 5.63
N LYS A 66 -6.70 -3.06 6.72
CA LYS A 66 -7.50 -4.16 7.29
C LYS A 66 -8.51 -4.75 6.30
N ILE A 67 -9.15 -3.91 5.48
CA ILE A 67 -10.10 -4.35 4.45
C ILE A 67 -9.39 -5.16 3.35
N VAL A 68 -8.10 -4.91 3.09
CA VAL A 68 -7.32 -5.57 2.02
C VAL A 68 -6.54 -6.78 2.54
N GLU A 69 -6.03 -6.74 3.78
CA GLU A 69 -5.32 -7.83 4.45
C GLU A 69 -6.26 -8.89 5.02
N GLU A 70 -7.57 -8.63 5.12
CA GLU A 70 -8.57 -9.68 4.96
C GLU A 70 -8.86 -9.85 3.46
N PRO A 71 -8.04 -10.62 2.70
CA PRO A 71 -8.54 -11.11 1.44
C PRO A 71 -9.74 -11.98 1.77
N LEU A 72 -10.91 -11.54 1.31
CA LEU A 72 -12.07 -12.38 1.05
C LEU A 72 -11.55 -13.75 0.61
N ALA A 73 -11.94 -14.82 1.30
CA ALA A 73 -11.62 -16.17 0.88
C ALA A 73 -12.22 -16.40 -0.51
N ILE A 74 -11.50 -16.02 -1.56
CA ILE A 74 -11.86 -16.27 -2.94
C ILE A 74 -11.52 -17.75 -3.17
N ASN A 75 -12.43 -18.62 -2.73
CA ASN A 75 -12.43 -20.02 -3.11
C ASN A 75 -12.95 -20.12 -4.55
N ILE A 76 -12.07 -19.85 -5.53
CA ILE A 76 -12.36 -20.11 -6.95
C ILE A 76 -12.30 -21.61 -7.28
N PHE A 77 -11.69 -22.43 -6.41
CA PHE A 77 -11.61 -23.87 -6.57
C PHE A 77 -12.35 -24.58 -5.44
N THR A 78 -13.68 -24.70 -5.54
CA THR A 78 -14.39 -25.82 -4.91
C THR A 78 -14.15 -27.07 -5.76
N THR A 79 -13.09 -27.80 -5.42
CA THR A 79 -12.93 -29.19 -5.85
C THR A 79 -14.01 -30.05 -5.22
N GLY A 80 -15.07 -30.34 -5.98
CA GLY A 80 -16.16 -31.26 -5.64
C GLY A 80 -17.50 -30.69 -6.09
N THR A 81 -17.83 -30.68 -7.38
CA THR A 81 -18.07 -31.89 -8.17
C THR A 81 -17.25 -31.92 -9.46
N SER A 82 -16.54 -33.03 -9.65
CA SER A 82 -16.00 -33.43 -10.95
C SER A 82 -17.14 -33.49 -11.98
N THR A 83 -17.16 -32.57 -12.93
CA THR A 83 -17.75 -32.80 -14.26
C THR A 83 -16.64 -33.13 -15.25
N GLY A 84 -15.82 -34.14 -14.92
CA GLY A 84 -14.98 -34.86 -15.89
C GLY A 84 -15.79 -35.70 -16.88
N GLY A 85 -17.06 -35.38 -17.14
CA GLY A 85 -17.94 -36.16 -17.99
C GLY A 85 -19.05 -35.31 -18.59
N ALA A 86 -19.10 -35.35 -19.92
CA ALA A 86 -20.16 -34.88 -20.82
C ALA A 86 -20.22 -33.38 -21.18
N ASN A 87 -19.51 -33.06 -22.27
CA ASN A 87 -19.97 -32.21 -23.38
C ASN A 87 -20.12 -30.68 -23.20
N GLY A 88 -19.20 -30.02 -22.49
CA GLY A 88 -19.12 -28.55 -22.48
C GLY A 88 -17.92 -28.04 -23.26
N GLN A 89 -18.05 -27.81 -24.57
CA GLN A 89 -17.02 -27.16 -25.38
C GLN A 89 -17.02 -25.65 -25.09
N PHE A 90 -16.18 -25.22 -24.15
CA PHE A 90 -15.94 -23.80 -23.90
C PHE A 90 -14.63 -23.37 -24.54
N ILE A 91 -14.75 -22.69 -25.69
CA ILE A 91 -13.64 -21.97 -26.33
C ILE A 91 -13.53 -20.63 -25.60
N PHE A 92 -12.47 -20.45 -24.81
CA PHE A 92 -12.02 -19.11 -24.44
C PHE A 92 -10.96 -18.67 -25.45
N SER A 93 -11.35 -17.78 -26.36
CA SER A 93 -10.40 -17.00 -27.15
C SER A 93 -9.80 -15.92 -26.25
N GLN A 94 -8.49 -15.91 -26.11
CA GLN A 94 -7.75 -14.72 -25.70
C GLN A 94 -7.29 -14.00 -26.97
N VAL A 95 -7.63 -12.72 -27.05
CA VAL A 95 -6.99 -11.74 -27.93
C VAL A 95 -5.78 -11.17 -27.21
#